data_AF-A0A8J8BQ94-F1
#
_entry.id   AF-A0A8J8BQ94-F1
#
_cell.length_a   1.000
_cell.length_b   1.000
_cell.length_c   1.000
_cell.angle_alpha   90.00
_cell.angle_beta   90.00
_cell.angle_gamma   90.00
#
_symmetry.space_group_name_H-M   'P 1'
#
loop_
_entity.id
_entity.type
_entity.pdbx_description
1 polymer ?
#
loop_
_entity_poly.entity_id
_entity_poly.type
_entity_poly.pdbx_seq_one_letter_code
_entity_poly.pdbx_strand_id
1 'polypeptide(L)'
;VETIRPDIFRPGFFSVFDVLVHLHREGKITLEYHFDESMNTNVIDRIDGEPNWWYQIYFSGGWPENNVFRSDHYPWKDGATLRVSKMDPAKIEAIYQTWREEIKRLRSVGGKVIIPNVLIQSRSFHMEFRNVEVTAHNMRKDIFQDGVITALDVIMSLGDQKKLSYDLKWYEAIGRADIVKDYWIENIDSDKAFGGCGYVYETGSLKYRRFTGNHIHLPTGSRPLNSPEYVELFWICL
;
A
#
# COMPACT_ATOMS: atom_id res chain seq x y z
N VAL A 1 -19.09 2.16 9.49
CA VAL A 1 -18.46 1.81 8.19
C VAL A 1 -18.22 0.31 8.19
N GLU A 2 -18.55 -0.38 7.10
CA GLU A 2 -18.32 -1.82 6.91
C GLU A 2 -17.49 -2.03 5.65
N THR A 3 -16.64 -3.05 5.62
CA THR A 3 -15.80 -3.31 4.45
C THR A 3 -16.57 -4.01 3.32
N ILE A 4 -16.32 -3.59 2.08
CA ILE A 4 -16.72 -4.30 0.86
C ILE A 4 -15.62 -5.23 0.34
N ARG A 5 -14.49 -5.32 1.05
CA ARG A 5 -13.36 -6.23 0.77
C ARG A 5 -13.15 -7.22 1.92
N PRO A 6 -14.16 -8.08 2.22
CA PRO A 6 -14.03 -9.08 3.28
C PRO A 6 -12.95 -10.14 2.98
N ASP A 7 -12.47 -10.21 1.74
CA ASP A 7 -11.32 -11.00 1.31
C ASP A 7 -9.97 -10.39 1.75
N ILE A 8 -9.91 -9.07 2.02
CA ILE A 8 -8.71 -8.38 2.49
C ILE A 8 -8.82 -8.08 3.99
N PHE A 9 -9.92 -7.47 4.43
CA PHE A 9 -10.04 -6.93 5.80
C PHE A 9 -10.83 -7.84 6.72
N ARG A 10 -10.41 -7.89 7.98
CA ARG A 10 -11.17 -8.52 9.07
C ARG A 10 -12.33 -7.64 9.54
N PRO A 11 -13.35 -8.23 10.18
CA PRO A 11 -14.44 -7.47 10.78
C PRO A 11 -13.92 -6.37 11.72
N GLY A 12 -14.47 -5.16 11.58
CA GLY A 12 -14.04 -3.98 12.33
C GLY A 12 -12.98 -3.12 11.63
N PHE A 13 -12.34 -3.64 10.57
CA PHE A 13 -11.42 -2.88 9.73
C PHE A 13 -12.03 -2.63 8.35
N PHE A 14 -11.65 -1.52 7.74
CA PHE A 14 -12.17 -1.08 6.45
C PHE A 14 -11.16 -0.19 5.73
N SER A 15 -11.37 -0.03 4.43
CA SER A 15 -10.52 0.72 3.52
C SER A 15 -10.98 2.18 3.35
N VAL A 16 -10.17 2.98 2.65
CA VAL A 16 -10.54 4.34 2.25
C VAL A 16 -11.78 4.33 1.32
N PHE A 17 -11.89 3.34 0.44
CA PHE A 17 -13.06 3.21 -0.43
C PHE A 17 -14.35 2.94 0.35
N ASP A 18 -14.28 2.17 1.43
CA ASP A 18 -15.43 1.82 2.27
C ASP A 18 -16.08 3.05 2.92
N VAL A 19 -15.32 4.12 3.14
CA VAL A 19 -15.85 5.40 3.62
C VAL A 19 -16.81 6.01 2.59
N LEU A 20 -16.46 5.97 1.30
CA LEU A 20 -17.35 6.47 0.23
C LEU A 20 -18.63 5.64 0.15
N VAL A 21 -18.51 4.32 0.23
CA VAL A 21 -19.66 3.40 0.25
C VAL A 21 -20.56 3.68 1.45
N HIS A 22 -19.98 3.92 2.63
CA HIS A 22 -20.74 4.27 3.82
C HIS A 22 -21.49 5.60 3.64
N LEU A 23 -20.83 6.65 3.15
CA LEU A 23 -21.48 7.94 2.87
C LEU A 23 -22.64 7.79 1.86
N HIS A 24 -22.49 6.91 0.88
CA HIS A 24 -23.56 6.58 -0.07
C HIS A 24 -24.75 5.91 0.62
N ARG A 25 -24.51 4.89 1.46
CA ARG A 25 -25.56 4.20 2.23
C ARG A 25 -26.31 5.15 3.18
N GLU A 26 -25.61 6.14 3.72
CA GLU A 26 -26.19 7.20 4.57
C GLU A 26 -26.93 8.29 3.75
N GLY A 27 -27.01 8.17 2.42
CA GLY A 27 -27.66 9.13 1.54
C GLY A 27 -26.96 10.49 1.47
N LYS A 28 -25.67 10.57 1.85
CA LYS A 28 -24.88 11.81 1.82
C LYS A 28 -24.32 12.12 0.43
N ILE A 29 -24.09 11.07 -0.36
CA ILE A 29 -23.67 11.13 -1.77
C ILE A 29 -24.39 10.02 -2.55
N THR A 30 -24.48 10.16 -3.87
CA THR A 30 -24.80 9.05 -4.77
C THR A 30 -23.50 8.48 -5.31
N LEU A 31 -23.21 7.20 -5.06
CA LEU A 31 -21.99 6.56 -5.54
C LEU A 31 -22.36 5.43 -6.51
N GLU A 32 -21.88 5.55 -7.75
CA GLU A 32 -21.89 4.47 -8.73
C GLU A 32 -20.49 3.88 -8.80
N TYR A 33 -20.38 2.57 -8.62
CA TYR A 33 -19.10 1.86 -8.63
C TYR A 33 -19.29 0.39 -9.00
N HIS A 34 -18.21 -0.23 -9.43
CA HIS A 34 -18.14 -1.67 -9.68
C HIS A 34 -16.78 -2.23 -9.27
N PHE A 35 -16.72 -3.55 -9.08
CA PHE A 35 -15.46 -4.26 -8.93
C PHE A 35 -14.93 -4.68 -10.30
N ASP A 36 -13.71 -4.28 -10.63
CA ASP A 36 -13.01 -4.70 -11.85
C ASP A 36 -11.98 -5.78 -11.51
N GLU A 37 -12.28 -7.03 -11.88
CA GLU A 37 -11.40 -8.17 -11.66
C GLU A 37 -10.03 -8.05 -12.35
N SER A 38 -9.97 -7.34 -13.49
CA SER A 38 -8.73 -7.13 -14.24
C SER A 38 -7.76 -6.20 -13.49
N MET A 39 -8.28 -5.42 -12.55
CA MET A 39 -7.50 -4.54 -11.68
C MET A 39 -7.49 -4.99 -10.21
N ASN A 40 -8.33 -5.96 -9.84
CA ASN A 40 -8.61 -6.38 -8.48
C ASN A 40 -8.98 -5.18 -7.58
N THR A 41 -9.89 -4.32 -8.00
CA THR A 41 -10.26 -3.12 -7.23
C THR A 41 -11.68 -2.71 -7.53
N ASN A 42 -12.31 -2.05 -6.55
CA ASN A 42 -13.48 -1.24 -6.80
C ASN A 42 -13.09 0.08 -7.49
N VAL A 43 -13.83 0.44 -8.53
CA VAL A 43 -13.64 1.62 -9.37
C VAL A 43 -14.80 2.58 -9.14
N ILE A 44 -14.50 3.86 -8.93
CA ILE A 44 -15.52 4.91 -8.86
C ILE A 44 -15.95 5.23 -10.30
N ASP A 45 -17.20 4.93 -10.64
CA ASP A 45 -17.77 5.31 -11.93
C ASP A 45 -18.27 6.75 -11.87
N ARG A 46 -19.09 7.06 -10.86
CA ARG A 46 -19.65 8.40 -10.62
C ARG A 46 -19.85 8.69 -9.13
N ILE A 47 -19.70 9.97 -8.77
CA ILE A 47 -20.21 10.53 -7.51
C ILE A 47 -21.18 11.63 -7.90
N ASP A 48 -22.41 11.58 -7.41
CA ASP A 48 -23.49 12.53 -7.71
C ASP A 48 -23.71 12.76 -9.21
N GLY A 49 -23.70 11.66 -9.99
CA GLY A 49 -23.89 11.66 -11.44
C GLY A 49 -22.65 12.11 -12.23
N GLU A 50 -21.56 12.49 -11.56
CA GLU A 50 -20.38 13.09 -12.15
C GLU A 50 -19.21 12.08 -12.21
N PRO A 51 -18.46 11.92 -13.33
CA PRO A 51 -17.40 10.91 -13.46
C PRO A 51 -16.00 11.42 -13.06
N ASN A 52 -14.95 10.59 -13.20
CA ASN A 52 -13.53 10.97 -13.10
C ASN A 52 -13.10 11.49 -11.71
N TRP A 53 -13.56 10.82 -10.67
CA TRP A 53 -13.17 11.12 -9.29
C TRP A 53 -11.92 10.35 -8.90
N TRP A 54 -11.01 11.03 -8.22
CA TRP A 54 -9.85 10.43 -7.58
C TRP A 54 -9.76 10.83 -6.12
N TYR A 55 -9.14 9.98 -5.31
CA TYR A 55 -9.01 10.19 -3.88
C TYR A 55 -7.61 10.65 -3.48
N GLN A 56 -7.55 11.43 -2.41
CA GLN A 56 -6.34 11.77 -1.69
C GLN A 56 -6.58 11.57 -0.21
N ILE A 57 -5.62 10.94 0.47
CA ILE A 57 -5.65 10.75 1.91
C ILE A 57 -4.60 11.63 2.57
N TYR A 58 -4.90 12.05 3.79
CA TYR A 58 -4.07 12.87 4.65
C TYR A 58 -4.09 12.22 6.02
N PHE A 59 -2.93 12.00 6.63
CA PHE A 59 -2.85 11.58 8.02
C PHE A 59 -2.36 12.72 8.91
N SER A 60 -2.61 12.59 10.22
CA SER A 60 -2.13 13.54 11.22
C SER A 60 -0.62 13.79 11.05
N GLY A 61 -0.22 15.06 10.98
CA GLY A 61 1.17 15.48 10.80
C GLY A 61 1.73 15.36 9.37
N GLY A 62 0.94 14.88 8.39
CA GLY A 62 1.37 14.67 7.00
C GLY A 62 0.87 15.73 6.01
N TRP A 63 1.08 15.44 4.73
CA TRP A 63 0.63 16.24 3.58
C TRP A 63 -0.27 15.42 2.64
N PRO A 64 -1.07 16.07 1.78
CA PRO A 64 -1.83 15.38 0.74
C PRO A 64 -0.97 14.42 -0.06
N GLU A 65 -1.37 13.16 -0.10
CA GLU A 65 -0.69 12.16 -0.93
C GLU A 65 -1.15 12.28 -2.38
N ASN A 66 -0.20 12.49 -3.29
CA ASN A 66 -0.41 12.19 -4.70
C ASN A 66 -0.25 10.67 -4.88
N ASN A 67 -1.24 9.90 -4.44
CA ASN A 67 -1.17 8.43 -4.44
C ASN A 67 -1.79 7.85 -5.72
N VAL A 68 -1.23 6.72 -6.16
CA VAL A 68 -1.76 5.89 -7.28
C VAL A 68 -2.18 4.49 -6.79
N PHE A 69 -2.46 4.36 -5.50
CA PHE A 69 -2.82 3.08 -4.89
C PHE A 69 -4.32 2.82 -4.99
N ARG A 70 -4.74 1.56 -4.89
CA ARG A 70 -6.15 1.19 -4.86
C ARG A 70 -6.76 1.65 -3.54
N SER A 71 -7.80 2.46 -3.59
CA SER A 71 -8.47 2.98 -2.38
C SER A 71 -9.11 1.88 -1.55
N ASP A 72 -9.54 0.78 -2.18
CA ASP A 72 -10.15 -0.36 -1.50
C ASP A 72 -9.10 -1.35 -0.92
N HIS A 73 -7.81 -1.11 -1.15
CA HIS A 73 -6.70 -1.79 -0.48
C HIS A 73 -6.08 -0.93 0.61
N TYR A 74 -6.40 0.36 0.66
CA TYR A 74 -5.80 1.33 1.57
C TYR A 74 -6.55 1.29 2.90
N PRO A 75 -5.99 0.74 4.00
CA PRO A 75 -6.68 0.71 5.29
C PRO A 75 -6.97 2.13 5.78
N TRP A 76 -8.19 2.36 6.27
CA TRP A 76 -8.51 3.59 6.97
C TRP A 76 -7.73 3.67 8.28
N LYS A 77 -7.30 4.88 8.66
CA LYS A 77 -6.68 5.14 9.97
C LYS A 77 -7.42 6.24 10.71
N ASP A 78 -7.37 6.16 12.04
CA ASP A 78 -7.91 7.19 12.91
C ASP A 78 -7.28 8.55 12.62
N GLY A 79 -8.11 9.59 12.59
CA GLY A 79 -7.67 10.96 12.28
C GLY A 79 -7.34 11.22 10.81
N ALA A 80 -7.57 10.25 9.91
CA ALA A 80 -7.37 10.47 8.49
C ALA A 80 -8.42 11.43 7.91
N THR A 81 -7.99 12.26 6.95
CA THR A 81 -8.89 13.07 6.13
C THR A 81 -8.89 12.52 4.71
N LEU A 82 -10.09 12.31 4.17
CA LEU A 82 -10.29 11.92 2.78
C LEU A 82 -10.74 13.14 1.97
N ARG A 83 -10.05 13.38 0.86
CA ARG A 83 -10.49 14.31 -0.18
C ARG A 83 -10.77 13.54 -1.45
N VAL A 84 -11.87 13.87 -2.11
CA VAL A 84 -12.19 13.37 -3.44
C VAL A 84 -12.30 14.58 -4.37
N SER A 85 -11.66 14.50 -5.53
CA SER A 85 -11.65 15.60 -6.51
C SER A 85 -11.61 15.05 -7.93
N LYS A 86 -12.09 15.84 -8.88
CA LYS A 86 -11.96 15.52 -10.30
C LYS A 86 -10.47 15.40 -10.68
N MET A 87 -10.15 14.38 -11.45
CA MET A 87 -8.84 14.18 -12.06
C MET A 87 -9.00 14.02 -13.58
N ASP A 88 -7.94 14.37 -14.32
CA ASP A 88 -7.87 14.11 -15.76
C ASP A 88 -8.16 12.61 -16.06
N PRO A 89 -9.18 12.29 -16.88
CA PRO A 89 -9.49 10.90 -17.25
C PRO A 89 -8.28 10.15 -17.81
N ALA A 90 -7.42 10.82 -18.58
CA ALA A 90 -6.21 10.20 -19.14
C ALA A 90 -5.21 9.81 -18.05
N LYS A 91 -5.14 10.59 -16.96
CA LYS A 91 -4.31 10.27 -15.79
C LYS A 91 -4.89 9.10 -15.00
N ILE A 92 -6.21 9.04 -14.82
CA ILE A 92 -6.89 7.91 -14.15
C ILE A 92 -6.63 6.63 -14.95
N GLU A 93 -6.88 6.65 -16.25
CA GLU A 93 -6.69 5.47 -17.10
C GLU A 93 -5.21 5.04 -17.15
N ALA A 94 -4.28 5.99 -17.13
CA ALA A 94 -2.85 5.69 -17.01
C ALA A 94 -2.49 4.95 -15.71
N ILE A 95 -3.18 5.21 -14.59
CA ILE A 95 -3.02 4.48 -13.33
C ILE A 95 -3.65 3.09 -13.47
N TYR A 96 -4.87 3.01 -13.99
CA TYR A 96 -5.60 1.75 -14.20
C TYR A 96 -4.82 0.77 -15.07
N GLN A 97 -4.14 1.23 -16.12
CA GLN A 97 -3.27 0.37 -16.92
C GLN A 97 -2.17 -0.30 -16.09
N THR A 98 -1.54 0.41 -15.15
CA THR A 98 -0.52 -0.19 -14.28
C THR A 98 -1.11 -1.27 -13.36
N TRP A 99 -2.35 -1.10 -12.91
CA TRP A 99 -3.06 -2.10 -12.11
C TRP A 99 -3.42 -3.34 -12.93
N ARG A 100 -3.84 -3.16 -14.19
CA ARG A 100 -4.10 -4.28 -15.11
C ARG A 100 -2.83 -5.07 -15.41
N GLU A 101 -1.70 -4.39 -15.63
CA GLU A 101 -0.39 -5.04 -15.80
C GLU A 101 0.03 -5.83 -14.56
N GLU A 102 -0.24 -5.28 -13.36
CA GLU A 102 0.01 -5.93 -12.08
C GLU A 102 -0.77 -7.24 -11.94
N ILE A 103 -2.08 -7.22 -12.19
CA ILE A 103 -2.92 -8.41 -12.09
C ILE A 103 -2.62 -9.41 -13.21
N LYS A 104 -2.29 -8.94 -14.42
CA LYS A 104 -1.83 -9.81 -15.51
C LYS A 104 -0.58 -10.58 -15.12
N ARG A 105 0.39 -9.90 -14.49
CA ARG A 105 1.61 -10.53 -13.97
C ARG A 105 1.28 -11.58 -12.91
N LEU A 106 0.47 -11.23 -11.91
CA LEU A 106 0.01 -12.16 -10.87
C LEU A 106 -0.62 -13.45 -11.46
N ARG A 107 -1.53 -13.29 -12.43
CA ARG A 107 -2.21 -14.42 -13.08
C ARG A 107 -1.26 -15.28 -13.92
N SER A 108 -0.27 -14.66 -14.58
CA SER A 108 0.69 -15.36 -15.46
C SER A 108 1.57 -16.38 -14.73
N VAL A 109 1.73 -16.25 -13.41
CA VAL A 109 2.52 -17.14 -12.56
C VAL A 109 1.66 -17.91 -11.55
N GLY A 110 0.37 -18.09 -11.86
CA GLY A 110 -0.54 -18.93 -11.07
C GLY A 110 -0.93 -18.32 -9.72
N GLY A 111 -1.02 -16.99 -9.62
CA GLY A 111 -1.42 -16.30 -8.40
C GLY A 111 -0.30 -16.10 -7.38
N LYS A 112 0.93 -16.49 -7.70
CA LYS A 112 2.11 -16.22 -6.86
C LYS A 112 2.53 -14.77 -6.96
N VAL A 113 2.83 -14.14 -5.82
CA VAL A 113 3.39 -12.79 -5.79
C VAL A 113 4.89 -12.87 -6.06
N ILE A 114 5.28 -12.64 -7.30
CA ILE A 114 6.69 -12.52 -7.70
C ILE A 114 6.96 -11.05 -8.02
N ILE A 115 7.87 -10.44 -7.25
CA ILE A 115 8.28 -9.04 -7.45
C ILE A 115 9.52 -9.04 -8.36
N PRO A 116 9.43 -8.46 -9.57
CA PRO A 116 10.54 -8.46 -10.52
C PRO A 116 11.82 -7.84 -9.96
N ASN A 117 11.70 -6.74 -9.21
CA ASN A 117 12.84 -6.04 -8.65
C ASN A 117 12.60 -5.61 -7.19
N VAL A 118 13.45 -6.07 -6.27
CA VAL A 118 13.49 -5.58 -4.88
C VAL A 118 14.83 -4.88 -4.65
N LEU A 119 14.78 -3.58 -4.39
CA LEU A 119 15.96 -2.76 -4.11
C LEU A 119 16.01 -2.41 -2.62
N ILE A 120 17.20 -2.52 -2.03
CA ILE A 120 17.49 -2.02 -0.68
C ILE A 120 18.65 -1.04 -0.80
N GLN A 121 18.36 0.24 -0.61
CA GLN A 121 19.33 1.33 -0.55
C GLN A 121 19.58 1.68 0.91
N SER A 122 20.53 0.98 1.52
CA SER A 122 20.93 1.22 2.90
C SER A 122 22.00 2.31 3.00
N ARG A 123 22.38 2.68 4.23
CA ARG A 123 23.45 3.64 4.50
C ARG A 123 24.82 3.12 4.06
N SER A 124 25.12 1.85 4.33
CA SER A 124 26.44 1.25 4.12
C SER A 124 26.49 0.25 2.96
N PHE A 125 25.35 -0.14 2.41
CA PHE A 125 25.26 -1.12 1.33
C PHE A 125 24.08 -0.87 0.39
N HIS A 126 24.17 -1.46 -0.79
CA HIS A 126 23.08 -1.54 -1.76
C HIS A 126 22.88 -3.00 -2.15
N MET A 127 21.62 -3.45 -2.14
CA MET A 127 21.23 -4.78 -2.60
C MET A 127 20.15 -4.68 -3.67
N GLU A 128 20.24 -5.54 -4.68
CA GLU A 128 19.22 -5.76 -5.70
C GLU A 128 18.91 -7.26 -5.74
N PHE A 129 17.63 -7.59 -5.60
CA PHE A 129 17.12 -8.95 -5.76
C PHE A 129 16.13 -8.99 -6.91
N ARG A 130 16.21 -10.05 -7.73
CA ARG A 130 15.32 -10.23 -8.88
C ARG A 130 14.39 -11.41 -8.69
N ASN A 131 13.16 -11.25 -9.21
CA ASN A 131 12.12 -12.27 -9.19
C ASN A 131 11.93 -12.88 -7.79
N VAL A 132 11.72 -12.00 -6.81
CA VAL A 132 11.53 -12.42 -5.42
C VAL A 132 10.11 -12.96 -5.28
N GLU A 133 9.98 -14.26 -5.05
CA GLU A 133 8.71 -14.85 -4.58
C GLU A 133 8.49 -14.40 -3.13
N VAL A 134 7.30 -13.84 -2.88
CA VAL A 134 6.88 -13.32 -1.59
C VAL A 134 5.72 -14.15 -1.07
N THR A 135 5.81 -14.57 0.19
CA THR A 135 4.78 -15.35 0.87
C THR A 135 4.19 -14.55 2.02
N ALA A 136 2.93 -14.80 2.38
CA ALA A 136 2.30 -14.10 3.49
C ALA A 136 2.85 -14.57 4.84
N HIS A 137 3.30 -13.65 5.69
CA HIS A 137 3.68 -13.94 7.08
C HIS A 137 2.55 -13.63 8.07
N ASN A 138 1.50 -12.94 7.61
CA ASN A 138 0.32 -12.61 8.41
C ASN A 138 0.69 -11.85 9.68
N MET A 139 1.56 -10.84 9.57
CA MET A 139 1.99 -10.03 10.71
C MET A 139 0.87 -9.13 11.28
N ARG A 140 -0.08 -8.72 10.43
CA ARG A 140 -1.22 -7.87 10.79
C ARG A 140 -2.54 -8.65 10.77
N LYS A 141 -2.59 -9.77 11.49
CA LYS A 141 -3.81 -10.59 11.72
C LYS A 141 -4.91 -9.86 12.48
N ASP A 142 -4.61 -8.70 13.04
CA ASP A 142 -5.64 -7.80 13.56
C ASP A 142 -6.43 -7.17 12.40
N ILE A 143 -5.73 -6.66 11.38
CA ILE A 143 -6.35 -5.94 10.25
C ILE A 143 -6.80 -6.87 9.12
N PHE A 144 -5.94 -7.79 8.69
CA PHE A 144 -6.10 -8.50 7.42
C PHE A 144 -6.49 -9.96 7.60
N GLN A 145 -7.16 -10.48 6.56
CA GLN A 145 -7.41 -11.92 6.43
C GLN A 145 -6.10 -12.68 6.28
N ASP A 146 -6.12 -13.97 6.65
CA ASP A 146 -4.97 -14.84 6.46
C ASP A 146 -4.68 -15.01 4.96
N GLY A 147 -3.42 -14.88 4.58
CA GLY A 147 -2.94 -14.96 3.19
C GLY A 147 -2.77 -13.61 2.50
N VAL A 148 -3.20 -12.50 3.10
CA VAL A 148 -2.92 -11.16 2.56
C VAL A 148 -1.44 -10.86 2.67
N ILE A 149 -0.78 -10.70 1.51
CA ILE A 149 0.62 -10.30 1.41
C ILE A 149 0.73 -8.78 1.49
N THR A 150 1.66 -8.31 2.30
CA THR A 150 1.95 -6.91 2.57
C THR A 150 3.36 -6.54 2.11
N ALA A 151 3.68 -5.25 2.05
CA ALA A 151 5.04 -4.81 1.70
C ALA A 151 6.10 -5.25 2.73
N LEU A 152 5.70 -5.49 3.99
CA LEU A 152 6.60 -6.03 5.02
C LEU A 152 7.05 -7.46 4.71
N ASP A 153 6.13 -8.27 4.18
CA ASP A 153 6.39 -9.68 3.85
C ASP A 153 7.50 -9.86 2.82
N VAL A 154 7.85 -8.82 2.06
CA VAL A 154 8.98 -8.82 1.10
C VAL A 154 10.31 -9.01 1.82
N ILE A 155 10.56 -8.25 2.88
CA ILE A 155 11.79 -8.36 3.68
C ILE A 155 11.79 -9.66 4.47
N MET A 156 10.63 -10.06 5.00
CA MET A 156 10.51 -11.33 5.72
C MET A 156 10.78 -12.53 4.81
N SER A 157 10.25 -12.53 3.58
CA SER A 157 10.50 -13.57 2.57
C SER A 157 11.98 -13.64 2.17
N LEU A 158 12.66 -12.50 2.04
CA LEU A 158 14.10 -12.47 1.80
C LEU A 158 14.90 -13.05 2.98
N GLY A 159 14.46 -12.79 4.21
CA GLY A 159 15.03 -13.41 5.41
C GLY A 159 14.83 -14.92 5.48
N ASP A 160 13.63 -15.42 5.15
CA ASP A 160 13.36 -16.86 5.06
C ASP A 160 14.23 -17.56 4.01
N GLN A 161 14.50 -16.85 2.90
CA GLN A 161 15.44 -17.27 1.85
C GLN A 161 16.91 -17.14 2.26
N LYS A 162 17.21 -16.70 3.49
CA LYS A 162 18.56 -16.45 4.04
C LYS A 162 19.39 -15.48 3.19
N LYS A 163 18.72 -14.53 2.52
CA LYS A 163 19.38 -13.51 1.68
C LYS A 163 19.79 -12.27 2.46
N LEU A 164 19.18 -12.04 3.62
CA LEU A 164 19.48 -10.95 4.54
C LEU A 164 19.05 -11.35 5.96
N SER A 165 19.50 -10.57 6.94
CA SER A 165 18.97 -10.55 8.30
C SER A 165 18.21 -9.25 8.53
N TYR A 166 17.19 -9.28 9.39
CA TYR A 166 16.39 -8.10 9.69
C TYR A 166 15.84 -8.14 11.12
N ASP A 167 15.57 -6.96 11.68
CA ASP A 167 14.83 -6.81 12.93
C ASP A 167 13.58 -5.97 12.69
N LEU A 168 12.48 -6.37 13.34
CA LEU A 168 11.23 -5.60 13.32
C LEU A 168 10.95 -5.01 14.70
N LYS A 169 10.40 -3.81 14.71
CA LYS A 169 9.99 -3.12 15.94
C LYS A 169 8.61 -2.50 15.77
N TRP A 170 7.76 -2.71 16.77
CA TRP A 170 6.45 -2.08 16.83
C TRP A 170 6.58 -0.62 17.26
N TYR A 171 5.87 0.27 16.56
CA TYR A 171 5.76 1.68 16.91
C TYR A 171 4.30 2.09 17.02
N GLU A 172 3.93 2.64 18.18
CA GLU A 172 2.63 3.31 18.37
C GLU A 172 2.58 4.63 17.58
N ALA A 173 3.70 5.37 17.57
CA ALA A 173 3.86 6.67 16.92
C ALA A 173 5.31 6.85 16.42
N ILE A 174 5.52 7.68 15.38
CA ILE A 174 6.85 8.02 14.84
C ILE A 174 6.89 9.49 14.43
N GLY A 175 7.88 10.24 14.92
CA GLY A 175 8.06 11.65 14.56
C GLY A 175 6.85 12.48 14.98
N ARG A 176 6.17 13.10 14.00
CA ARG A 176 4.92 13.86 14.19
C ARG A 176 3.65 13.04 13.91
N ALA A 177 3.80 11.77 13.52
CA ALA A 177 2.65 10.89 13.26
C ALA A 177 2.23 10.23 14.57
N ASP A 178 1.13 10.74 15.15
CA ASP A 178 0.61 10.30 16.45
C ASP A 178 0.03 8.88 16.43
N ILE A 179 -0.35 8.37 15.26
CA ILE A 179 -1.00 7.06 15.10
C ILE A 179 -0.33 6.31 13.94
N VAL A 180 0.62 5.45 14.30
CA VAL A 180 1.30 4.52 13.39
C VAL A 180 0.75 3.11 13.58
N LYS A 181 0.89 2.57 14.80
CA LYS A 181 0.42 1.23 15.21
C LYS A 181 0.78 0.15 14.18
N ASP A 182 2.07 0.03 13.90
CA ASP A 182 2.58 -0.95 12.94
C ASP A 182 4.02 -1.38 13.26
N TYR A 183 4.45 -2.47 12.62
CA TYR A 183 5.82 -2.93 12.59
C TYR A 183 6.64 -2.14 11.58
N TRP A 184 7.82 -1.73 12.01
CA TRP A 184 8.83 -1.09 11.18
C TRP A 184 10.07 -1.96 11.12
N ILE A 185 10.79 -1.85 10.01
CA ILE A 185 12.07 -2.51 9.81
C ILE A 185 13.13 -1.68 10.54
N GLU A 186 13.56 -2.14 11.70
CA GLU A 186 14.54 -1.46 12.56
C GLU A 186 15.96 -1.70 12.03
N ASN A 187 16.24 -2.88 11.50
CA ASN A 187 17.56 -3.29 11.06
C ASN A 187 17.47 -4.11 9.79
N ILE A 188 18.44 -3.93 8.87
CA ILE A 188 18.75 -4.89 7.81
C ILE A 188 20.27 -5.08 7.82
N ASP A 189 20.70 -6.33 8.00
CA ASP A 189 22.11 -6.70 8.15
C ASP A 189 22.86 -5.83 9.16
N SER A 190 23.82 -5.01 8.70
CA SER A 190 24.65 -4.16 9.57
C SER A 190 24.10 -2.75 9.81
N ASP A 191 23.00 -2.36 9.17
CA ASP A 191 22.45 -1.01 9.29
C ASP A 191 21.15 -1.00 10.10
N LYS A 192 21.28 -0.44 11.31
CA LYS A 192 20.20 -0.27 12.28
C LYS A 192 19.74 1.19 12.34
N ALA A 193 18.44 1.42 12.30
CA ALA A 193 17.79 2.71 12.44
C ALA A 193 18.20 3.43 13.74
N PHE A 194 18.38 4.76 13.68
CA PHE A 194 18.81 5.56 14.81
C PHE A 194 18.36 7.02 14.65
N GLY A 195 18.02 7.70 15.74
CA GLY A 195 17.88 9.17 15.78
C GLY A 195 16.95 9.79 14.72
N GLY A 196 15.89 9.11 14.30
CA GLY A 196 14.98 9.57 13.23
C GLY A 196 15.41 9.18 11.81
N CYS A 197 16.55 8.50 11.67
CA CYS A 197 17.02 7.88 10.45
C CYS A 197 16.62 6.40 10.38
N GLY A 198 16.16 5.94 9.23
CA GLY A 198 15.84 4.53 9.00
C GLY A 198 15.30 4.26 7.60
N TYR A 199 14.78 3.05 7.41
CA TYR A 199 14.19 2.64 6.14
C TYR A 199 12.78 3.23 5.98
N VAL A 200 12.58 3.94 4.88
CA VAL A 200 11.26 4.11 4.27
C VAL A 200 11.17 3.25 3.03
N TYR A 201 10.00 3.19 2.42
CA TYR A 201 9.80 2.36 1.25
C TYR A 201 8.85 2.97 0.23
N GLU A 202 8.81 2.34 -0.93
CA GLU A 202 7.76 2.50 -1.92
C GLU A 202 7.56 1.20 -2.71
N THR A 203 6.41 1.09 -3.34
CA THR A 203 6.02 -0.09 -4.12
C THR A 203 4.95 0.25 -5.15
N GLY A 204 5.05 -0.32 -6.34
CA GLY A 204 4.08 -0.14 -7.43
C GLY A 204 4.68 -0.30 -8.81
N SER A 205 4.20 0.49 -9.77
CA SER A 205 4.79 0.57 -11.12
C SER A 205 5.93 1.57 -11.17
N LEU A 206 6.98 1.27 -11.94
CA LEU A 206 8.12 2.17 -12.15
C LEU A 206 7.72 3.53 -12.74
N LYS A 207 6.56 3.61 -13.42
CA LYS A 207 5.99 4.86 -13.94
C LYS A 207 5.70 5.90 -12.85
N TYR A 208 5.46 5.45 -11.62
CA TYR A 208 5.08 6.28 -10.48
C TYR A 208 6.11 6.23 -9.33
N ARG A 209 7.37 5.95 -9.69
CA ARG A 209 8.50 5.87 -8.73
C ARG A 209 8.72 7.19 -7.99
N ARG A 210 9.19 7.11 -6.75
CA ARG A 210 9.40 8.24 -5.83
C ARG A 210 8.10 8.99 -5.55
N PHE A 211 8.20 10.30 -5.39
CA PHE A 211 7.11 11.20 -4.99
C PHE A 211 6.05 11.44 -6.08
N THR A 212 6.03 10.61 -7.13
CA THR A 212 5.08 10.74 -8.25
C THR A 212 3.82 9.88 -8.08
N GLY A 213 3.81 8.93 -7.14
CA GLY A 213 2.64 8.10 -6.87
C GLY A 213 2.78 7.00 -5.82
N ASN A 214 3.92 6.30 -5.82
CA ASN A 214 4.09 5.05 -5.06
C ASN A 214 4.55 5.28 -3.61
N HIS A 215 5.26 6.36 -3.34
CA HIS A 215 5.68 6.71 -1.99
C HIS A 215 4.53 7.37 -1.23
N ILE A 216 3.95 6.63 -0.29
CA ILE A 216 2.78 7.03 0.51
C ILE A 216 3.00 6.73 2.01
N HIS A 217 2.24 7.36 2.90
CA HIS A 217 2.38 7.23 4.36
C HIS A 217 1.57 6.07 4.94
N LEU A 218 1.65 4.93 4.27
CA LEU A 218 1.12 3.66 4.76
C LEU A 218 2.32 2.80 5.18
N PRO A 219 2.43 2.31 6.43
CA PRO A 219 3.53 1.46 6.84
C PRO A 219 3.56 0.15 6.04
N THR A 220 4.74 -0.50 5.99
CA THR A 220 4.96 -1.72 5.21
C THR A 220 4.01 -2.85 5.61
N GLY A 221 3.73 -3.00 6.90
CA GLY A 221 2.80 -4.02 7.43
C GLY A 221 1.33 -3.75 7.10
N SER A 222 0.97 -2.51 6.74
CA SER A 222 -0.39 -2.10 6.38
C SER A 222 -0.59 -1.91 4.88
N ARG A 223 0.36 -2.32 4.03
CA ARG A 223 0.33 -2.12 2.57
C ARG A 223 0.11 -3.44 1.85
N PRO A 224 -1.14 -3.85 1.56
CA PRO A 224 -1.41 -5.02 0.74
C PRO A 224 -0.75 -4.94 -0.63
N LEU A 225 -0.25 -6.07 -1.12
CA LEU A 225 0.37 -6.22 -2.43
C LEU A 225 -0.46 -7.17 -3.31
N ASN A 226 -0.54 -6.87 -4.60
CA ASN A 226 -0.99 -7.83 -5.60
C ASN A 226 0.21 -8.48 -6.28
N SER A 227 0.98 -7.73 -7.07
CA SER A 227 2.22 -8.20 -7.69
C SER A 227 2.95 -6.99 -8.29
N PRO A 228 3.44 -6.03 -7.48
CA PRO A 228 4.04 -4.79 -8.00
C PRO A 228 5.25 -5.06 -8.90
N GLU A 229 5.62 -4.09 -9.74
CA GLU A 229 6.82 -4.19 -10.59
C GLU A 229 8.10 -4.12 -9.78
N TYR A 230 8.06 -3.37 -8.68
CA TYR A 230 9.17 -3.25 -7.77
C TYR A 230 8.74 -2.94 -6.34
N VAL A 231 9.65 -3.23 -5.42
CA VAL A 231 9.66 -2.70 -4.05
C VAL A 231 11.03 -2.10 -3.80
N GLU A 232 11.06 -0.88 -3.28
CA GLU A 232 12.31 -0.21 -2.92
C GLU A 232 12.25 0.22 -1.46
N LEU A 233 13.20 -0.24 -0.66
CA LEU A 233 13.49 0.31 0.65
C LEU A 233 14.68 1.23 0.52
N PHE A 234 14.59 2.42 1.09
CA PHE A 234 15.67 3.39 1.02
C PHE A 234 15.81 4.15 2.34
N TRP A 235 17.06 4.45 2.67
CA TRP A 235 17.41 5.12 3.91
C TRP A 235 17.16 6.62 3.82
N ILE A 236 16.44 7.17 4.79
CA ILE A 236 16.28 8.63 4.98
C ILE A 236 16.50 9.02 6.43
N CYS A 237 16.80 10.29 6.67
CA CYS A 237 16.78 10.94 7.97
C CYS A 237 15.76 12.08 7.93
N LEU A 238 14.82 12.10 8.87
CA LEU A 238 13.77 13.12 8.99
C LEU A 238 14.18 14.27 9.91
#